data_AF-A0A6I1R1D5-F1
#
_entry.id   AF-A0A6I1R1D5-F1
#
_cell.length_a   1.000
_cell.length_b   1.000
_cell.length_c   1.000
_cell.angle_alpha   90.00
_cell.angle_beta   90.00
_cell.angle_gamma   90.00
#
_symmetry.space_group_name_H-M   'P 1'
#
loop_
_entity.id
_entity.type
_entity.pdbx_description
1 polymer ?
#
loop_
_entity_poly.entity_id
_entity_poly.type
_entity_poly.pdbx_seq_one_letter_code
_entity_poly.pdbx_strand_id
1 'polypeptide(L)'
;MPGKIVIFILAFALLFPGVASPQNFNFREIEARVLEYRKWLDQVGSNGFRYWVRLDSSKRPHKLYVGEGFMQAGREDKEQFIEIFSRFLAGHPEKNMLIDIFDASTGKAIGEYGFGGFKLF
;
A
#
# COMPACT_ATOMS: atom_id res chain seq x y z
N MET A 1 1.90 42.86 37.37
CA MET A 1 1.80 42.93 35.88
C MET A 1 3.21 42.87 35.31
N PRO A 2 3.42 42.35 34.09
CA PRO A 2 3.31 40.98 33.57
C PRO A 2 4.68 40.25 33.68
N GLY A 3 4.76 38.92 33.80
CA GLY A 3 4.56 37.97 32.71
C GLY A 3 5.90 37.59 32.09
N LYS A 4 6.26 36.30 32.16
CA LYS A 4 7.04 35.52 31.16
C LYS A 4 7.34 34.14 31.74
N ILE A 5 6.41 33.21 31.48
CA ILE A 5 6.66 31.77 31.55
C ILE A 5 7.69 31.49 30.45
N VAL A 6 8.92 31.16 30.82
CA VAL A 6 9.92 30.65 29.87
C VAL A 6 9.70 29.15 29.79
N ILE A 7 8.90 28.77 28.79
CA ILE A 7 8.72 27.39 28.38
C ILE A 7 10.07 26.88 27.84
N PHE A 8 10.68 25.93 28.54
CA PHE A 8 11.76 25.11 27.97
C PHE A 8 11.12 24.08 27.02
N ILE A 9 11.03 24.41 25.73
CA ILE A 9 10.94 23.41 24.67
C ILE A 9 12.37 23.15 24.20
N LEU A 10 12.95 22.04 24.65
CA LEU A 10 14.20 21.49 24.12
C LEU A 10 13.86 20.08 23.62
N ALA A 11 13.56 19.96 22.33
CA ALA A 11 14.53 19.56 21.30
C ALA A 11 14.57 18.04 21.12
N PHE A 12 13.66 17.53 20.28
CA PHE A 12 13.77 16.20 19.67
C PHE A 12 13.29 16.17 18.22
N ALA A 13 13.50 17.26 17.47
CA ALA A 13 12.98 17.42 16.11
C ALA A 13 14.07 17.67 15.04
N LEU A 14 15.34 17.35 15.30
CA LEU A 14 16.44 17.66 14.35
C LEU A 14 17.36 16.48 13.99
N LEU A 15 16.94 15.23 14.23
CA LEU A 15 17.72 14.04 13.83
C LEU A 15 17.17 13.28 12.62
N PHE A 16 16.36 13.93 11.78
CA PHE A 16 16.10 13.42 10.44
C PHE A 16 16.15 14.58 9.45
N PRO A 17 17.31 14.89 8.84
CA PRO A 17 17.26 15.45 7.51
C PRO A 17 16.62 14.35 6.67
N GLY A 18 15.30 14.43 6.49
CA GLY A 18 14.60 13.64 5.51
C GLY A 18 15.21 14.00 4.16
N VAL A 19 16.20 13.23 3.74
CA VAL A 19 16.67 13.21 2.36
C VAL A 19 15.56 12.51 1.59
N ALA A 20 14.42 13.19 1.46
CA ALA A 20 13.51 12.94 0.36
C ALA A 20 14.19 13.51 -0.88
N SER A 21 15.23 12.80 -1.35
CA SER A 21 15.64 12.96 -2.75
C SER A 21 14.39 12.59 -3.55
N PRO A 22 13.88 13.44 -4.45
CA PRO A 22 12.94 12.96 -5.45
C PRO A 22 13.64 11.80 -6.15
N GLN A 23 13.16 10.57 -5.97
CA GLN A 23 13.71 9.43 -6.69
C GLN A 23 13.19 9.61 -8.12
N ASN A 24 13.93 10.36 -8.92
CA ASN A 24 13.70 10.49 -10.35
C ASN A 24 14.05 9.13 -10.98
N PHE A 25 13.14 8.17 -10.84
CA PHE A 25 13.29 6.87 -11.47
C PHE A 25 13.36 7.07 -12.97
N ASN A 26 14.40 6.51 -13.60
CA ASN A 26 14.40 6.43 -15.05
C ASN A 26 13.41 5.34 -15.51
N PHE A 27 13.00 5.38 -16.77
CA PHE A 27 12.02 4.45 -17.32
C PHE A 27 12.40 2.96 -17.09
N ARG A 28 13.67 2.60 -17.20
CA ARG A 28 14.13 1.22 -16.99
C ARG A 28 14.00 0.78 -15.53
N GLU A 29 14.25 1.69 -14.60
CA GLU A 29 14.09 1.42 -13.16
C GLU A 29 12.61 1.26 -12.79
N ILE A 30 11.73 2.08 -13.39
CA ILE A 30 10.27 1.91 -13.24
C ILE A 30 9.84 0.52 -13.71
N GLU A 31 10.25 0.13 -14.92
CA GLU A 31 9.93 -1.19 -15.47
C GLU A 31 10.48 -2.33 -14.60
N ALA A 32 11.73 -2.21 -14.13
CA ALA A 32 12.35 -3.21 -13.27
C ALA A 32 11.57 -3.38 -11.95
N ARG A 33 11.17 -2.29 -11.30
CA ARG A 33 10.36 -2.31 -10.08
C ARG A 33 8.98 -2.92 -10.31
N VAL A 34 8.31 -2.54 -11.39
CA VAL A 34 6.99 -3.11 -11.74
C VAL A 34 7.10 -4.62 -12.01
N LEU A 35 8.19 -5.07 -12.64
CA LEU A 35 8.47 -6.49 -12.85
C LEU A 35 8.73 -7.22 -11.52
N GLU A 36 9.46 -6.60 -10.58
CA GLU A 36 9.66 -7.13 -9.22
C GLU A 36 8.33 -7.30 -8.49
N TYR A 37 7.46 -6.28 -8.53
CA TYR A 37 6.12 -6.35 -7.94
C TYR A 37 5.30 -7.49 -8.53
N ARG A 38 5.33 -7.66 -9.86
CA ARG A 38 4.64 -8.76 -10.53
C ARG A 38 5.14 -10.12 -10.06
N LYS A 39 6.47 -10.33 -10.04
CA LYS A 39 7.07 -11.60 -9.58
C LYS A 39 6.67 -11.91 -8.14
N TRP A 40 6.68 -10.90 -7.27
CA TRP A 40 6.27 -11.06 -5.89
C TRP A 40 4.77 -11.39 -5.77
N LEU A 41 3.90 -10.70 -6.52
CA LEU A 41 2.46 -10.96 -6.57
C LEU A 41 2.14 -12.37 -7.09
N ASP A 42 2.89 -12.86 -8.08
CA ASP A 42 2.77 -14.23 -8.59
C ASP A 42 3.16 -15.27 -7.52
N GLN A 43 4.18 -14.99 -6.71
CA GLN A 43 4.63 -15.87 -5.62
C GLN A 43 3.63 -15.94 -4.46
N VAL A 44 3.09 -14.80 -4.00
CA VAL A 44 2.07 -14.79 -2.93
C VAL A 44 0.71 -15.33 -3.40
N GLY A 45 0.50 -15.36 -4.72
CA GLY A 45 -0.67 -16.00 -5.35
C GLY A 45 -0.55 -17.53 -5.51
N SER A 46 0.66 -18.11 -5.44
CA SER A 46 0.93 -19.52 -5.78
C SER A 46 1.14 -20.44 -4.58
N ASN A 47 1.48 -19.93 -3.39
CA ASN A 47 1.82 -20.73 -2.19
C ASN A 47 0.62 -21.32 -1.41
N GLY A 48 -0.39 -21.84 -2.11
CA GLY A 48 -1.51 -22.58 -1.52
C GLY A 48 -2.62 -21.71 -0.90
N PHE A 49 -2.26 -20.63 -0.19
CA PHE A 49 -3.22 -19.69 0.43
C PHE A 49 -3.43 -18.43 -0.42
N ARG A 50 -3.61 -18.57 -1.73
CA ARG A 50 -3.75 -17.48 -2.72
C ARG A 50 -4.24 -16.13 -2.12
N TYR A 51 -3.36 -15.12 -2.04
CA TYR A 51 -3.67 -13.82 -1.42
C TYR A 51 -4.77 -13.04 -2.17
N TRP A 52 -4.84 -13.20 -3.48
CA TRP A 52 -5.86 -12.53 -4.30
C TRP A 52 -6.41 -13.46 -5.38
N VAL A 53 -7.69 -13.32 -5.67
CA VAL A 53 -8.43 -14.21 -6.57
C VAL A 53 -8.72 -13.52 -7.89
N ARG A 54 -9.11 -12.26 -7.85
CA ARG A 54 -9.53 -11.51 -9.04
C ARG A 54 -9.35 -10.02 -8.84
N LEU A 55 -9.09 -9.32 -9.94
CA LEU A 55 -9.17 -7.87 -10.03
C LEU A 55 -10.29 -7.50 -11.01
N ASP A 56 -11.20 -6.62 -10.60
CA ASP A 56 -12.11 -5.91 -11.52
C ASP A 56 -11.63 -4.47 -11.67
N SER A 57 -11.08 -4.18 -12.86
CA SER A 57 -10.52 -2.88 -13.23
C SER A 57 -11.43 -2.07 -14.16
N SER A 58 -12.67 -2.50 -14.38
CA SER A 58 -13.61 -1.86 -15.31
C SER A 58 -13.96 -0.42 -14.94
N LYS A 59 -13.96 -0.10 -13.64
CA LYS A 59 -14.16 1.24 -13.08
C LYS A 59 -13.15 1.50 -11.97
N ARG A 60 -12.97 2.78 -11.63
CA ARG A 60 -12.17 3.23 -10.47
C ARG A 60 -13.11 3.64 -9.33
N PRO A 61 -12.74 3.40 -8.05
CA PRO A 61 -11.59 2.61 -7.58
C PRO A 61 -11.66 1.15 -8.03
N HIS A 62 -10.50 0.51 -8.22
CA HIS A 62 -10.44 -0.87 -8.69
C HIS A 62 -10.88 -1.82 -7.59
N LYS A 63 -11.60 -2.89 -7.92
CA LYS A 63 -12.07 -3.87 -6.93
C LYS A 63 -11.14 -5.07 -6.89
N LEU A 64 -10.42 -5.22 -5.79
CA LEU A 64 -9.53 -6.35 -5.56
C LEU A 64 -10.24 -7.39 -4.69
N TYR A 65 -10.46 -8.57 -5.25
CA TYR A 65 -11.02 -9.71 -4.54
C TYR A 65 -9.89 -10.51 -3.92
N VAL A 66 -9.80 -10.49 -2.59
CA VAL A 66 -8.75 -11.15 -1.82
C VAL A 66 -9.18 -12.56 -1.41
N GLY A 67 -8.20 -13.45 -1.29
CA GLY A 67 -8.40 -14.85 -0.96
C GLY A 67 -8.03 -15.20 0.48
N GLU A 68 -8.01 -16.49 0.78
CA GLU A 68 -7.87 -17.01 2.14
C GLU A 68 -6.55 -16.60 2.82
N GLY A 69 -5.42 -16.58 2.10
CA GLY A 69 -4.15 -16.17 2.73
C GLY A 69 -4.08 -14.70 3.04
N PHE A 70 -4.79 -13.85 2.29
CA PHE A 70 -4.95 -12.47 2.74
C PHE A 70 -5.74 -12.43 4.03
N MET A 71 -6.83 -13.19 4.18
CA MET A 71 -7.64 -13.19 5.40
C MET A 71 -6.86 -13.65 6.63
N GLN A 72 -6.01 -14.67 6.46
CA GLN A 72 -5.17 -15.25 7.51
C GLN A 72 -3.89 -14.46 7.80
N ALA A 73 -3.45 -13.58 6.90
CA ALA A 73 -2.24 -12.79 7.07
C ALA A 73 -2.33 -11.77 8.22
N GLY A 74 -1.16 -11.41 8.76
CA GLY A 74 -1.04 -10.32 9.72
C GLY A 74 -1.41 -8.97 9.11
N ARG A 75 -1.69 -7.97 9.95
CA ARG A 75 -2.07 -6.63 9.48
C ARG A 75 -1.00 -5.99 8.60
N GLU A 76 0.26 -6.11 8.99
CA GLU A 76 1.41 -5.54 8.26
C GLU A 76 1.54 -6.18 6.88
N ASP A 77 1.45 -7.51 6.79
CA ASP A 77 1.51 -8.25 5.52
C ASP A 77 0.35 -7.86 4.58
N LYS A 78 -0.86 -7.68 5.14
CA LYS A 78 -2.03 -7.21 4.38
C LYS A 78 -1.80 -5.82 3.80
N GLU A 79 -1.31 -4.90 4.62
CA GLU A 79 -1.03 -3.53 4.20
C GLU A 79 0.05 -3.48 3.12
N GLN A 80 1.17 -4.17 3.35
CA GLN A 80 2.27 -4.28 2.38
C GLN A 80 1.80 -4.90 1.07
N PHE A 81 0.97 -5.95 1.14
CA PHE A 81 0.39 -6.57 -0.05
C PHE A 81 -0.44 -5.57 -0.86
N ILE A 82 -1.35 -4.85 -0.21
CA ILE A 82 -2.23 -3.89 -0.90
C ILE A 82 -1.43 -2.72 -1.46
N GLU A 83 -0.42 -2.23 -0.74
CA GLU A 83 0.45 -1.17 -1.23
C GLU A 83 1.23 -1.58 -2.47
N ILE A 84 1.86 -2.77 -2.46
CA ILE A 84 2.58 -3.30 -3.63
C ILE A 84 1.61 -3.50 -4.80
N PHE A 85 0.41 -4.03 -4.53
CA PHE A 85 -0.62 -4.21 -5.55
C PHE A 85 -1.05 -2.87 -6.16
N SER A 86 -1.25 -1.85 -5.33
CA SER A 86 -1.60 -0.49 -5.75
C SER A 86 -0.51 0.12 -6.66
N ARG A 87 0.76 0.01 -6.28
CA ARG A 87 1.89 0.52 -7.07
C ARG A 87 2.04 -0.22 -8.39
N PHE A 88 1.81 -1.53 -8.37
CA PHE A 88 1.76 -2.35 -9.58
C PHE A 88 0.64 -1.86 -10.54
N LEU A 89 -0.57 -1.61 -10.03
CA LEU A 89 -1.67 -1.06 -10.85
C LEU A 89 -1.41 0.36 -11.36
N ALA A 90 -0.68 1.16 -10.59
CA ALA A 90 -0.28 2.49 -11.03
C ALA A 90 0.84 2.46 -12.09
N GLY A 91 1.54 1.32 -12.25
CA GLY A 91 2.68 1.18 -13.16
C GLY A 91 3.87 2.06 -12.77
N HIS A 92 3.96 2.50 -11.50
CA HIS A 92 4.99 3.42 -11.04
C HIS A 92 5.26 3.23 -9.55
N PRO A 93 6.54 3.13 -9.11
CA PRO A 93 6.90 2.79 -7.73
C PRO A 93 6.44 3.82 -6.69
N GLU A 94 6.32 5.09 -7.08
CA GLU A 94 5.89 6.19 -6.18
C GLU A 94 4.42 6.60 -6.33
N LYS A 95 3.66 5.93 -7.20
CA LYS A 95 2.24 6.26 -7.38
C LYS A 95 1.38 5.13 -6.84
N ASN A 96 0.26 5.51 -6.27
CA ASN A 96 -0.72 4.59 -5.75
C ASN A 96 -2.01 4.66 -6.57
N MET A 97 -2.66 3.51 -6.72
CA MET A 97 -4.00 3.42 -7.27
C MET A 97 -4.99 3.16 -6.12
N LEU A 98 -6.17 3.79 -6.19
CA LEU A 98 -7.23 3.53 -5.22
C LEU A 98 -7.81 2.12 -5.44
N ILE A 99 -7.91 1.36 -4.35
CA ILE A 99 -8.38 -0.03 -4.36
C ILE A 99 -9.50 -0.19 -3.32
N ASP A 100 -10.64 -0.72 -3.75
CA ASP A 100 -11.63 -1.29 -2.85
C ASP A 100 -11.32 -2.77 -2.66
N ILE A 101 -11.34 -3.24 -1.41
CA ILE A 101 -10.96 -4.60 -1.02
C ILE A 101 -12.23 -5.40 -0.76
N PHE A 102 -12.36 -6.53 -1.44
CA PHE A 102 -13.51 -7.42 -1.35
C PHE A 102 -13.07 -8.82 -0.94
N ASP A 103 -13.83 -9.45 -0.05
CA ASP A 103 -13.68 -10.88 0.20
C ASP A 103 -14.20 -11.67 -1.01
N ALA A 104 -13.36 -12.52 -1.60
CA ALA A 104 -13.73 -13.31 -2.77
C ALA A 104 -14.83 -14.34 -2.50
N SER A 105 -14.96 -14.83 -1.27
CA SER A 105 -15.94 -15.86 -0.91
C SER A 105 -17.34 -15.28 -0.71
N THR A 106 -17.43 -14.10 -0.11
CA THR A 106 -18.71 -13.45 0.22
C THR A 106 -19.09 -12.33 -0.74
N GLY A 107 -18.13 -11.79 -1.51
CA GLY A 107 -18.32 -10.63 -2.36
C GLY A 107 -18.56 -9.32 -1.59
N LYS A 108 -18.32 -9.31 -0.27
CA LYS A 108 -18.50 -8.12 0.58
C LYS A 108 -17.27 -7.22 0.52
N ALA A 109 -17.50 -5.91 0.58
CA ALA A 109 -16.43 -4.95 0.81
C ALA A 109 -15.95 -5.09 2.25
N ILE A 110 -14.64 -5.28 2.42
CA ILE A 110 -13.99 -5.50 3.72
C ILE A 110 -12.93 -4.44 4.03
N GLY A 111 -12.63 -3.55 3.08
CA GLY A 111 -11.65 -2.51 3.27
C GLY A 111 -11.41 -1.68 2.03
N GLU A 112 -10.48 -0.76 2.14
CA GLU A 112 -10.09 0.18 1.10
C GLU A 112 -8.62 0.59 1.27
N TYR A 113 -8.02 1.04 0.18
CA TYR A 113 -6.72 1.67 0.14
C TYR A 113 -6.74 2.91 -0.73
N GLY A 114 -6.30 4.03 -0.14
CA GLY A 114 -6.31 5.30 -0.84
C GLY A 114 -5.60 6.41 -0.09
N PHE A 115 -6.09 7.64 -0.23
CA PHE A 115 -5.49 8.82 0.40
C PHE A 115 -5.37 8.72 1.92
N GLY A 116 -6.28 7.98 2.58
CA GLY A 116 -6.23 7.72 4.02
C GLY A 116 -5.37 6.53 4.44
N GLY A 117 -4.66 5.89 3.51
CA GLY A 117 -3.89 4.67 3.74
C GLY A 117 -4.75 3.41 3.66
N PHE A 118 -4.22 2.33 4.24
CA PHE A 118 -4.89 1.03 4.31
C PHE A 118 -5.89 0.96 5.47
N LYS A 119 -7.11 0.50 5.17
CA LYS A 119 -8.16 0.34 6.16
C LYS A 119 -8.99 -0.92 5.91
N LEU A 120 -9.30 -1.64 6.97
CA LEU A 120 -10.28 -2.73 6.98
C LEU A 120 -11.50 -2.32 7.82
N PHE A 121 -12.66 -2.94 7.55
CA PHE A 121 -13.94 -2.69 8.23
C PHE A 121 -14.30 -3.78 9.24
#